data_AF-A0A533UPJ9-F1
#
_entry.id   AF-A0A533UPJ9-F1
#
_cell.length_a   1.000
_cell.length_b   1.000
_cell.length_c   1.000
_cell.angle_alpha   90.00
_cell.angle_beta   90.00
_cell.angle_gamma   90.00
#
_symmetry.space_group_name_H-M   'P 1'
#
loop_
_entity.id
_entity.type
_entity.pdbx_description
1 polymer ?
#
loop_
_entity_poly.entity_id
_entity_poly.type
_entity_poly.pdbx_seq_one_letter_code
_entity_poly.pdbx_strand_id
1 'polypeptide(L)'
;MKVFNGKAAAEDYMSNHTLTFSTPELTLTRFAFWLGDIIPDPKNPGQTMPRLMSFIEEKDFAPVPIIDDETFVPTGAVKSAGSGIYGNVQTETGSATKFCPECGFKVSLNTKFCTQCGANQD
;
A
#
# COMPACT_ATOMS: atom_id res chain seq x y z
N MET A 1 9.63 8.03 -4.83
CA MET A 1 8.75 8.49 -5.94
C MET A 1 8.53 9.99 -5.79
N LYS A 2 8.50 10.76 -6.90
CA LYS A 2 8.18 12.19 -6.85
C LYS A 2 6.67 12.36 -6.65
N VAL A 3 6.27 12.99 -5.55
CA VAL A 3 4.86 13.19 -5.19
C VAL A 3 4.58 14.66 -5.02
N PHE A 4 3.49 15.13 -5.63
CA PHE A 4 3.03 16.51 -5.48
C PHE A 4 2.29 16.71 -4.16
N ASN A 5 2.75 17.65 -3.34
CA ASN A 5 2.06 18.06 -2.11
C ASN A 5 1.02 19.14 -2.40
N GLY A 6 -0.16 18.72 -2.86
CA GLY A 6 -1.26 19.63 -3.19
C GLY A 6 -1.81 20.40 -1.98
N LYS A 7 -1.67 19.87 -0.76
CA LYS A 7 -2.14 20.55 0.45
C LYS A 7 -1.30 21.80 0.73
N ALA A 8 0.03 21.65 0.76
CA ALA A 8 0.94 22.77 1.00
C ALA A 8 0.78 23.86 -0.09
N ALA A 9 0.63 23.44 -1.35
CA ALA A 9 0.42 24.36 -2.46
C ALA A 9 -0.90 25.14 -2.33
N ALA A 10 -1.99 24.48 -1.92
CA ALA A 10 -3.27 25.14 -1.71
C ALA A 10 -3.22 26.11 -0.51
N GLU A 11 -2.58 25.72 0.60
CA GLU A 11 -2.43 26.59 1.77
C GLU A 11 -1.65 27.86 1.43
N ASP A 12 -0.54 27.75 0.68
CA ASP A 12 0.26 28.90 0.22
C ASP A 12 -0.50 29.79 -0.79
N TYR A 13 -1.32 29.19 -1.65
CA TYR A 13 -2.18 29.95 -2.54
C TYR A 13 -3.19 30.79 -1.76
N MET A 14 -3.87 30.15 -0.80
CA MET A 14 -4.96 30.77 -0.02
C MET A 14 -4.44 31.81 0.99
N SER A 15 -3.19 31.70 1.44
CA SER A 15 -2.56 32.73 2.29
C SER A 15 -2.17 33.98 1.51
N ASN A 16 -1.86 33.85 0.22
CA ASN A 16 -1.39 34.96 -0.62
C ASN A 16 -2.50 35.58 -1.50
N HIS A 17 -3.62 34.88 -1.70
CA HIS A 17 -4.73 35.35 -2.55
C HIS A 17 -6.02 35.55 -1.75
N THR A 18 -6.67 36.69 -1.98
CA THR A 18 -7.99 36.95 -1.39
C THR A 18 -9.05 36.14 -2.13
N LEU A 19 -9.87 35.42 -1.37
CA LEU A 19 -10.91 34.54 -1.91
C LEU A 19 -12.27 35.23 -2.03
N THR A 20 -12.34 36.47 -1.53
CA THR A 20 -13.56 37.25 -1.41
C THR A 20 -14.17 37.45 -2.82
N PHE A 21 -15.41 36.97 -2.99
CA PHE A 21 -16.22 37.06 -4.22
C PHE A 21 -15.79 36.18 -5.42
N SER A 22 -15.00 35.13 -5.21
CA SER A 22 -14.71 34.15 -6.28
C SER A 22 -15.68 32.97 -6.27
N THR A 23 -16.17 32.56 -7.44
CA THR A 23 -16.84 31.26 -7.59
C THR A 23 -15.80 30.14 -7.46
N PRO A 24 -16.16 28.95 -6.96
CA PRO A 24 -15.20 27.84 -6.80
C PRO A 24 -14.42 27.51 -8.09
N GLU A 25 -15.07 27.62 -9.25
CA GLU A 25 -14.47 27.40 -10.56
C GLU A 25 -13.38 28.42 -10.89
N LEU A 26 -13.62 29.70 -10.61
CA LEU A 26 -12.64 30.77 -10.83
C LEU A 26 -11.44 30.61 -9.90
N THR A 27 -11.67 30.23 -8.64
CA THR A 27 -10.60 29.96 -7.68
C THR A 27 -9.71 28.80 -8.13
N LEU A 28 -10.30 27.69 -8.59
CA LEU A 28 -9.55 26.54 -9.12
C LEU A 28 -8.74 26.91 -10.37
N THR A 29 -9.32 27.69 -11.27
CA THR A 29 -8.65 28.15 -12.50
C THR A 29 -7.47 29.04 -12.16
N ARG A 30 -7.63 30.00 -11.24
CA ARG A 30 -6.55 30.88 -10.79
C ARG A 30 -5.45 30.12 -10.06
N PHE A 31 -5.82 29.14 -9.23
CA PHE A 31 -4.86 28.26 -8.57
C PHE A 31 -4.03 27.45 -9.59
N ALA A 32 -4.69 26.88 -10.60
CA ALA A 32 -4.01 26.12 -11.66
C ALA A 32 -3.03 26.99 -12.45
N PHE A 33 -3.41 28.23 -12.82
CA PHE A 33 -2.49 29.15 -13.47
C PHE A 33 -1.33 29.56 -12.57
N TRP A 34 -1.60 29.85 -11.30
CA TRP A 34 -0.58 30.20 -10.32
C TRP A 34 0.48 29.10 -10.10
N LEU A 35 0.10 27.82 -10.18
CA LEU A 35 1.05 26.70 -10.16
C LEU A 35 1.96 26.66 -11.40
N GLY A 36 1.52 27.22 -12.52
CA GLY A 36 2.28 27.33 -13.76
C GLY A 36 3.26 28.50 -13.78
N ASP A 37 3.15 29.46 -12.86
CA ASP A 37 4.01 30.64 -12.81
C ASP A 37 5.48 30.25 -12.64
N ILE A 38 6.35 30.96 -13.35
CA ILE A 38 7.80 30.72 -13.33
C ILE A 38 8.41 31.45 -12.13
N ILE A 39 9.10 30.71 -11.26
CA ILE A 39 9.77 31.22 -10.05
C ILE A 39 11.27 30.91 -10.14
N PRO A 40 12.14 31.78 -9.58
CA PRO A 40 13.54 31.42 -9.34
C PRO A 40 13.65 30.16 -8.47
N ASP A 41 14.45 29.20 -8.91
CA ASP A 41 14.68 27.97 -8.16
C ASP A 41 15.44 28.26 -6.85
N PRO A 42 14.89 27.92 -5.66
CA PRO A 42 15.61 28.07 -4.40
C PRO A 42 16.86 27.16 -4.32
N LYS A 43 16.91 26.06 -5.08
CA LYS A 43 18.02 25.11 -5.08
C LYS A 43 19.12 25.46 -6.07
N ASN A 44 18.82 26.20 -7.13
CA ASN A 44 19.82 26.55 -8.15
C ASN A 44 19.71 28.02 -8.60
N PRO A 45 20.61 28.91 -8.12
CA PRO A 45 20.53 30.33 -8.44
C PRO A 45 20.80 30.56 -9.93
N GLY A 46 19.80 31.08 -10.65
CA GLY A 46 19.88 31.40 -12.07
C GLY A 46 19.06 30.47 -12.98
N GLN A 47 18.51 29.37 -12.45
CA GLN A 47 17.50 28.58 -13.14
C GLN A 47 16.10 28.98 -12.68
N THR A 48 15.17 28.96 -13.63
CA THR A 48 13.77 29.22 -13.38
C THR A 48 12.98 27.93 -13.53
N MET A 49 12.03 27.70 -12.63
CA MET A 49 11.16 26.52 -12.68
C MET A 49 9.70 26.92 -12.48
N PRO A 50 8.74 26.14 -13.00
CA PRO A 50 7.34 26.32 -12.64
C PRO A 50 7.14 26.14 -11.14
N ARG A 51 6.27 26.94 -10.54
CA ARG A 51 5.90 26.88 -9.11
C ARG A 51 5.51 25.46 -8.67
N LEU A 52 4.85 24.70 -9.54
CA LEU A 52 4.53 23.29 -9.27
C LEU A 52 5.73 22.48 -8.78
N MET A 53 6.92 22.72 -9.35
CA MET A 53 8.13 21.97 -9.03
C MET A 53 8.64 22.23 -7.61
N SER A 54 8.31 23.39 -7.00
CA SER A 54 8.70 23.67 -5.61
C SER A 54 7.93 22.83 -4.59
N PHE A 55 6.77 22.28 -4.98
CA PHE A 55 5.90 21.47 -4.13
C PHE A 55 6.01 19.97 -4.40
N ILE A 56 6.99 19.55 -5.20
CA ILE A 56 7.28 18.12 -5.42
C ILE A 56 8.23 17.64 -4.33
N GLU A 57 7.73 16.70 -3.53
CA GLU A 57 8.49 16.02 -2.48
C GLU A 57 8.93 14.65 -2.95
N GLU A 58 10.14 14.24 -2.57
CA GLU A 58 10.59 12.86 -2.71
C GLU A 58 10.13 12.08 -1.49
N LYS A 59 9.14 11.20 -1.69
CA LYS A 59 8.68 10.27 -0.66
C LYS A 59 9.20 8.87 -0.97
N ASP A 60 9.92 8.29 -0.03
CA ASP A 60 10.35 6.90 -0.04
C ASP A 60 9.23 6.03 0.52
N PHE A 61 8.42 5.48 -0.39
CA PHE A 61 7.55 4.35 -0.08
C PHE A 61 8.40 3.08 -0.11
N ALA A 62 9.40 2.99 0.78
CA ALA A 62 9.98 1.70 1.07
C ALA A 62 8.83 0.86 1.68
N PRO A 63 8.49 -0.32 1.14
CA PRO A 63 7.61 -1.22 1.85
C PRO A 63 8.29 -1.51 3.18
N VAL A 64 7.69 -1.01 4.27
CA VAL A 64 8.13 -1.37 5.62
C VAL A 64 8.05 -2.91 5.66
N PRO A 65 9.15 -3.63 5.94
CA PRO A 65 9.04 -5.07 6.14
C PRO A 65 8.03 -5.30 7.26
N ILE A 66 6.86 -5.87 6.91
CA ILE A 66 5.72 -6.08 7.82
C ILE A 66 5.96 -7.31 8.72
N ILE A 67 7.19 -7.82 8.73
CA ILE A 67 7.60 -8.97 9.52
C ILE A 67 8.74 -8.49 10.41
N ASP A 68 8.34 -7.78 11.46
CA ASP A 68 9.10 -7.81 12.71
C ASP A 68 8.42 -8.91 13.53
N ASP A 69 9.07 -10.07 13.63
CA ASP A 69 8.51 -11.31 14.19
C ASP A 69 8.03 -11.17 15.66
N GLU A 70 8.36 -10.07 16.33
CA GLU A 70 8.11 -9.86 17.76
C GLU A 70 6.87 -9.01 18.06
N THR A 71 6.22 -8.34 17.11
CA THR A 71 5.00 -7.55 17.42
C THR A 71 4.05 -7.43 16.23
N PHE A 72 3.22 -8.46 16.04
CA PHE A 72 2.10 -8.41 15.11
C PHE A 72 1.06 -7.37 15.59
N VAL A 73 1.05 -6.19 14.95
CA VAL A 73 -0.02 -5.20 15.13
C VAL A 73 -0.98 -5.30 13.94
N PRO A 74 -2.16 -5.92 14.10
CA PRO A 74 -3.12 -6.06 13.02
C PRO A 74 -3.62 -4.68 12.56
N THR A 75 -3.21 -4.26 11.36
CA THR A 75 -3.77 -3.08 10.70
C THR A 75 -5.25 -3.33 10.44
N GLY A 76 -6.11 -2.35 10.70
CA GLY A 76 -7.56 -2.50 10.88
C GLY A 76 -8.36 -3.25 9.80
N ALA A 77 -7.78 -3.56 8.64
CA ALA A 77 -8.35 -4.46 7.64
C ALA A 77 -8.50 -5.91 8.13
N VAL A 78 -7.68 -6.38 9.08
CA VAL A 78 -7.78 -7.76 9.60
C VAL A 78 -8.71 -7.89 10.82
N LYS A 79 -9.17 -6.78 11.41
CA LYS A 79 -10.17 -6.82 12.49
C LYS A 79 -11.57 -7.20 11.97
N SER A 80 -11.84 -6.92 10.69
CA SER A 80 -13.11 -7.25 10.03
C SER A 80 -13.12 -8.62 9.37
N ALA A 81 -11.95 -9.26 9.22
CA ALA A 81 -11.80 -10.64 8.74
C ALA A 81 -11.62 -11.64 9.90
N GLY A 82 -12.13 -11.30 11.08
CA GLY A 82 -12.19 -12.19 12.22
C GLY A 82 -12.82 -13.53 11.82
N SER A 83 -12.02 -14.59 11.88
CA SER A 83 -12.43 -16.00 11.94
C SER A 83 -12.93 -16.71 10.67
N GLY A 84 -12.50 -16.34 9.45
CA GLY A 84 -13.12 -16.97 8.27
C GLY A 84 -12.30 -17.46 7.07
N ILE A 85 -11.07 -16.97 6.79
CA ILE A 85 -10.52 -17.14 5.42
C ILE A 85 -9.13 -17.79 5.32
N TYR A 86 -8.36 -17.93 6.41
CA TYR A 86 -7.10 -18.67 6.35
C TYR A 86 -7.20 -19.99 7.11
N GLY A 87 -6.91 -21.06 6.37
CA GLY A 87 -7.02 -22.45 6.78
C GLY A 87 -6.43 -22.69 8.16
N ASN A 88 -7.24 -23.39 8.96
CA ASN A 88 -6.95 -23.93 10.26
C ASN A 88 -5.63 -24.72 10.23
N VAL A 89 -4.52 -24.13 10.68
CA VAL A 89 -3.37 -24.89 11.17
C VAL A 89 -3.78 -25.42 12.53
N GLN A 90 -4.52 -26.54 12.54
CA GLN A 90 -4.65 -27.35 13.74
C GLN A 90 -3.26 -27.90 14.05
N THR A 91 -2.62 -27.27 15.01
CA THR A 91 -1.67 -27.97 15.87
C THR A 91 -2.48 -28.96 16.68
N GLU A 92 -2.71 -30.16 16.15
CA GLU A 92 -3.28 -31.28 16.88
C GLU A 92 -2.42 -32.53 16.72
N THR A 93 -1.62 -32.74 17.78
CA THR A 93 -1.18 -34.01 18.34
C THR A 93 -1.89 -35.26 17.80
N GLY A 94 -1.12 -36.16 17.17
CA GLY A 94 -1.41 -37.60 17.23
C GLY A 94 -2.25 -38.24 16.12
N SER A 95 -2.01 -37.95 14.84
CA SER A 95 -2.55 -38.79 13.75
C SER A 95 -1.43 -39.54 13.03
N ALA A 96 -1.52 -40.88 13.04
CA ALA A 96 -0.58 -41.72 12.31
C ALA A 96 -0.63 -41.38 10.80
N THR A 97 0.53 -41.50 10.15
CA THR A 97 0.75 -41.12 8.75
C THR A 97 1.07 -42.36 7.94
N LYS A 98 0.52 -42.47 6.72
CA LYS A 98 0.79 -43.57 5.78
C LYS A 98 1.55 -43.05 4.57
N PHE A 99 2.23 -43.94 3.86
CA PHE A 99 2.84 -43.62 2.58
C PHE A 99 1.89 -43.99 1.45
N CYS A 100 1.80 -43.12 0.45
CA CYS A 100 1.05 -43.41 -0.76
C CYS A 100 1.72 -44.59 -1.49
N PRO A 101 0.98 -45.68 -1.83
CA PRO A 101 1.55 -46.82 -2.53
C PRO A 101 2.01 -46.49 -3.96
N GLU A 102 1.42 -45.47 -4.59
CA GLU A 102 1.71 -45.11 -5.99
C GLU A 102 2.92 -44.18 -6.14
N CYS A 103 3.10 -43.21 -5.24
CA CYS A 103 4.16 -42.21 -5.35
C CYS A 103 5.12 -42.15 -4.16
N GLY A 104 4.88 -42.94 -3.11
CA GLY A 104 5.69 -42.94 -1.89
C GLY A 104 5.56 -41.68 -1.02
N PHE A 105 4.70 -40.72 -1.39
CA PHE A 105 4.56 -39.49 -0.63
C PHE A 105 3.86 -39.73 0.71
N LYS A 106 4.35 -39.08 1.77
CA LYS A 106 3.79 -39.20 3.11
C LYS A 106 2.46 -38.43 3.20
N VAL A 107 1.39 -39.15 3.49
CA VAL A 107 0.03 -38.60 3.62
C VAL A 107 -0.57 -38.95 4.98
N SER A 108 -1.55 -38.16 5.43
CA SER A 108 -2.28 -38.46 6.66
C SER A 108 -3.15 -39.70 6.48
N LEU A 109 -3.33 -40.52 7.53
CA LEU A 109 -4.18 -41.72 7.47
C LEU A 109 -5.63 -41.42 7.06
N ASN A 110 -6.13 -40.24 7.43
CA ASN A 110 -7.49 -39.80 7.13
C ASN A 110 -7.64 -39.14 5.75
N THR A 111 -6.56 -39.05 4.96
CA THR A 111 -6.64 -38.49 3.62
C THR A 111 -7.25 -39.53 2.67
N LYS A 112 -8.26 -39.13 1.90
CA LYS A 112 -8.87 -39.97 0.85
C LYS A 112 -8.11 -39.93 -0.47
N PHE A 113 -7.32 -38.89 -0.70
CA PHE A 113 -6.57 -38.69 -1.95
C PHE A 113 -5.17 -38.17 -1.65
N CYS A 114 -4.18 -38.63 -2.42
CA CYS A 114 -2.82 -38.14 -2.32
C CYS A 114 -2.72 -36.73 -2.94
N THR A 115 -2.17 -35.78 -2.18
CA THR A 115 -1.99 -34.38 -2.63
C THR A 115 -0.91 -34.20 -3.70
N GLN A 116 -0.11 -35.23 -3.97
CA GLN A 116 0.96 -35.19 -4.96
C GLN A 116 0.60 -35.89 -6.27
N CYS A 117 0.05 -37.10 -6.21
CA CYS A 117 -0.28 -37.88 -7.42
C CYS A 117 -1.77 -37.99 -7.71
N GLY A 118 -2.64 -37.53 -6.80
CA GLY A 118 -4.10 -37.64 -6.95
C GLY A 118 -4.67 -39.03 -6.73
N ALA A 119 -3.85 -40.05 -6.44
CA ALA A 119 -4.33 -41.42 -6.22
C ALA A 119 -5.21 -41.53 -4.96
N ASN A 120 -6.27 -42.32 -5.06
CA ASN A 120 -7.14 -42.63 -3.93
C ASN A 120 -6.36 -43.42 -2.87
N GLN A 121 -6.62 -43.10 -1.61
CA GLN A 121 -5.93 -43.66 -0.45
C GLN A 121 -6.90 -44.46 0.45
N ASP A 122 -8.10 -44.79 -0.05
CA ASP A 122 -9.04 -45.70 0.64
C ASP A 122 -8.42 -47.09 0.86
#